data_AF-A0A8K0V7A0-F1
#
_entry.id   AF-A0A8K0V7A0-F1
#
_cell.length_a   1.000
_cell.length_b   1.000
_cell.length_c   1.000
_cell.angle_alpha   90.00
_cell.angle_beta   90.00
_cell.angle_gamma   90.00
#
_symmetry.space_group_name_H-M   'P 1'
#
loop_
_entity.id
_entity.type
_entity.pdbx_description
1 polymer ?
#
loop_
_entity_poly.entity_id
_entity_poly.type
_entity_poly.pdbx_seq_one_letter_code
_entity_poly.pdbx_strand_id
1 'polypeptide(L)' 'MSVKGIIVEQIDNLTDFDIAQLSDATKITDVGLVSLDYVAIQVVLKREMDIDVDLNKLAQENLESIGDLVRYIENL' A
#
# COMPACT_ATOMS: atom_id res chain seq x y z
N MET A 1 -8.38 3.15 12.81
CA MET A 1 -8.07 3.01 11.37
C MET A 1 -7.06 1.86 11.24
N SER A 2 -7.17 0.99 10.24
CA SER A 2 -6.24 -0.15 10.03
C SER A 2 -5.30 0.14 8.85
N VAL A 3 -4.15 -0.55 8.81
CA VAL A 3 -3.21 -0.47 7.68
C VAL A 3 -3.93 -0.79 6.37
N LYS A 4 -4.67 -1.90 6.33
CA LYS A 4 -5.50 -2.25 5.17
C LYS A 4 -6.47 -1.15 4.76
N GLY A 5 -7.13 -0.51 5.73
CA GLY A 5 -8.05 0.60 5.46
C GLY A 5 -7.35 1.78 4.78
N ILE A 6 -6.18 2.18 5.26
CA ILE A 6 -5.38 3.26 4.65
C ILE A 6 -4.96 2.86 3.24
N ILE A 7 -4.43 1.65 3.05
CA ILE A 7 -3.97 1.19 1.73
C ILE A 7 -5.12 1.19 0.72
N VAL A 8 -6.29 0.66 1.09
CA VAL A 8 -7.49 0.66 0.23
C VAL A 8 -7.91 2.09 -0.12
N GLU A 9 -7.97 2.98 0.87
CA GLU A 9 -8.34 4.39 0.66
C GLU A 9 -7.32 5.11 -0.24
N GLN A 10 -6.02 4.84 -0.09
CA GLN A 10 -5.01 5.46 -0.94
C GLN A 10 -5.08 4.91 -2.37
N ILE A 11 -5.37 3.62 -2.57
CA ILE A 11 -5.58 3.07 -3.91
C ILE A 11 -6.77 3.76 -4.59
N ASP A 12 -7.88 3.95 -3.88
CA ASP A 12 -9.09 4.61 -4.41
C ASP A 12 -8.81 6.07 -4.82
N ASN A 13 -7.96 6.76 -4.06
CA ASN A 13 -7.65 8.17 -4.29
C ASN A 13 -6.56 8.40 -5.35
N LEU A 14 -5.63 7.47 -5.51
CA LEU A 14 -4.41 7.65 -6.31
C LEU A 14 -4.48 6.92 -7.66
N THR A 15 -5.35 5.94 -7.81
CA THR A 15 -5.44 5.08 -9.00
C THR A 15 -6.86 5.01 -9.54
N ASP A 16 -7.00 4.65 -10.81
CA ASP A 16 -8.31 4.37 -11.42
C ASP A 16 -8.79 2.92 -11.15
N PHE A 17 -8.20 2.23 -10.17
CA PHE A 17 -8.54 0.84 -9.86
C PHE A 17 -9.93 0.73 -9.21
N ASP A 18 -10.77 -0.19 -9.69
CA ASP A 18 -12.08 -0.45 -9.08
C ASP A 18 -11.93 -1.18 -7.73
N ILE A 19 -12.09 -0.44 -6.63
CA ILE A 19 -11.97 -0.97 -5.26
C ILE A 19 -12.93 -2.13 -4.98
N ALA A 20 -14.07 -2.22 -5.68
CA ALA A 20 -14.98 -3.37 -5.53
C ALA A 20 -14.34 -4.69 -5.98
N GLN A 21 -13.30 -4.65 -6.82
CA GLN A 21 -12.50 -5.80 -7.27
C GLN A 21 -11.23 -6.02 -6.44
N LEU A 22 -10.94 -5.13 -5.48
CA LEU A 22 -9.72 -5.22 -4.68
C LEU A 22 -9.81 -6.38 -3.68
N SER A 23 -8.78 -7.22 -3.68
CA SER A 23 -8.64 -8.35 -2.77
C SER A 23 -7.19 -8.47 -2.30
N ASP A 24 -6.95 -9.26 -1.26
CA ASP A 24 -5.58 -9.49 -0.78
C ASP A 24 -4.73 -10.23 -1.82
N ALA A 25 -5.34 -10.93 -2.77
CA ALA A 25 -4.66 -11.63 -3.86
C ALA A 25 -4.43 -10.73 -5.10
N THR A 26 -4.99 -9.51 -5.13
CA THR A 26 -4.80 -8.59 -6.24
C THR A 26 -3.33 -8.22 -6.36
N LYS A 27 -2.75 -8.34 -7.56
CA LYS A 27 -1.34 -8.02 -7.77
C LYS A 27 -1.10 -6.53 -7.66
N ILE A 28 0.03 -6.17 -7.07
CA ILE A 28 0.44 -4.76 -6.94
C ILE A 28 0.52 -4.09 -8.33
N THR A 29 1.03 -4.82 -9.32
CA THR A 29 1.14 -4.34 -10.71
C THR A 29 -0.20 -4.03 -11.37
N ASP A 30 -1.27 -4.72 -10.96
CA ASP A 30 -2.59 -4.59 -11.56
C ASP A 30 -3.34 -3.37 -11.00
N VAL A 31 -2.94 -2.91 -9.81
CA VAL A 31 -3.46 -1.68 -9.18
C VAL A 31 -2.88 -0.43 -9.81
N GLY A 32 -1.67 -0.52 -10.39
CA GLY A 32 -1.05 0.59 -11.11
C GLY A 32 -0.35 1.63 -10.23
N LEU A 33 0.03 1.25 -9.00
CA LEU A 33 0.82 2.12 -8.13
C LEU A 33 2.20 2.41 -8.73
N VAL A 34 2.57 3.68 -8.83
CA VAL A 34 3.90 4.14 -9.23
C VAL A 34 4.68 4.67 -8.03
N SER A 35 5.98 4.94 -8.19
CA SER A 35 6.87 5.35 -7.09
C SER A 35 6.35 6.53 -6.27
N LEU A 36 5.66 7.49 -6.88
CA LEU A 36 5.10 8.64 -6.17
C LEU A 36 3.92 8.25 -5.25
N ASP A 37 3.15 7.24 -5.62
CA ASP A 37 2.01 6.77 -4.82
C ASP A 37 2.49 6.11 -3.54
N TYR A 38 3.58 5.34 -3.60
CA TYR A 38 4.20 4.78 -2.40
C TYR A 38 4.68 5.85 -1.42
N VAL A 39 5.17 6.99 -1.91
CA VAL A 39 5.53 8.14 -1.06
C VAL A 39 4.29 8.73 -0.41
N ALA A 40 3.19 8.90 -1.15
CA ALA A 40 1.93 9.39 -0.59
C ALA A 40 1.40 8.45 0.50
N ILE A 41 1.40 7.14 0.23
CA ILE A 41 1.02 6.10 1.19
C ILE A 41 1.90 6.16 2.45
N GLN A 42 3.23 6.25 2.31
CA GLN A 42 4.17 6.38 3.43
C GLN A 42 3.82 7.60 4.31
N VAL A 43 3.57 8.76 3.69
CA VAL A 43 3.24 9.99 4.42
C VAL A 43 1.95 9.83 5.23
N VAL A 44 0.92 9.20 4.66
CA VAL A 44 -0.34 8.96 5.37
C VAL A 44 -0.16 7.96 6.51
N LEU A 45 0.54 6.84 6.28
CA LEU A 45 0.85 5.86 7.33
C LEU A 45 1.62 6.50 8.50
N LYS A 46 2.60 7.36 8.20
CA LYS A 46 3.35 8.08 9.22
C LYS A 46 2.48 9.05 10.00
N ARG A 47 1.59 9.77 9.32
CA ARG A 47 0.71 10.77 9.97
C ARG A 47 -0.38 10.14 10.83
N GLU A 48 -1.03 9.10 10.34
CA GLU A 48 -2.22 8.50 10.98
C GLU A 48 -1.87 7.41 11.99
N MET A 49 -0.73 6.73 11.81
CA MET A 49 -0.36 5.54 12.59
C MET A 49 1.05 5.60 13.20
N ASP A 50 1.81 6.67 12.96
CA ASP A 50 3.23 6.80 13.32
C ASP A 50 4.17 5.72 12.73
N ILE A 51 3.66 4.94 11.75
CA ILE A 51 4.42 3.90 11.04
C ILE A 51 5.37 4.57 10.04
N ASP A 52 6.66 4.32 10.17
CA ASP A 52 7.68 4.81 9.24
C ASP A 52 8.08 3.69 8.26
N VAL A 53 7.62 3.80 7.01
CA VAL A 53 7.93 2.83 5.95
C VAL A 53 9.18 3.24 5.21
N ASP A 54 10.25 2.45 5.31
CA ASP A 54 11.46 2.64 4.51
C ASP A 54 11.24 2.13 3.07
N LEU A 55 10.96 3.04 2.14
CA LEU A 55 10.71 2.69 0.74
C LEU A 55 11.90 2.01 0.05
N ASN A 56 13.13 2.23 0.52
CA ASN A 56 14.29 1.53 -0.05
C ASN A 56 14.29 0.05 0.34
N LYS A 57 13.86 -0.27 1.57
CA LYS A 57 13.67 -1.66 2.00
C LYS A 57 12.47 -2.27 1.33
N LEU A 58 11.35 -1.55 1.26
CA LEU A 58 10.14 -2.01 0.57
C LEU A 58 10.44 -2.43 -0.88
N ALA A 59 11.26 -1.67 -1.61
CA ALA A 59 11.64 -1.98 -2.98
C ALA A 59 12.55 -3.22 -3.12
N GLN A 60 13.16 -3.68 -2.02
CA GLN A 60 13.95 -4.92 -1.98
C GLN A 60 13.09 -6.13 -1.64
N GLU A 61 11.88 -5.91 -1.11
CA GLU A 61 10.91 -6.97 -0.85
C GLU A 61 10.26 -7.43 -2.16
N ASN A 62 10.15 -8.74 -2.34
CA ASN A 62 9.44 -9.33 -3.48
C ASN A 62 7.94 -9.39 -3.17
N LEU A 63 7.30 -8.24 -3.01
CA LEU A 63 5.85 -8.15 -2.78
C LEU A 63 5.11 -8.40 -4.09
N GLU A 64 4.21 -9.39 -4.12
CA GLU A 64 3.45 -9.72 -5.33
C GLU A 64 2.04 -9.15 -5.29
N SER A 65 1.43 -9.10 -4.10
CA SER A 65 0.03 -8.76 -3.90
C SER A 65 -0.19 -7.65 -2.89
N ILE A 66 -1.39 -7.04 -2.93
CA ILE A 66 -1.82 -6.06 -1.93
C ILE A 66 -1.82 -6.65 -0.52
N GLY A 67 -2.17 -7.94 -0.38
CA GLY A 67 -2.08 -8.65 0.88
C GLY A 67 -0.64 -8.78 1.40
N ASP A 68 0.36 -8.90 0.53
CA ASP A 68 1.76 -8.89 0.94
C ASP A 68 2.18 -7.50 1.43
N LEU A 69 1.78 -6.45 0.71
CA LEU A 69 2.05 -5.06 1.11
C LEU A 69 1.45 -4.74 2.49
N VAL A 70 0.18 -5.09 2.71
CA VAL A 70 -0.49 -4.88 4.00
C VAL A 70 0.25 -5.63 5.11
N ARG A 71 0.55 -6.92 4.91
CA ARG A 71 1.25 -7.74 5.91
C ARG A 71 2.66 -7.24 6.18
N TYR A 72 3.37 -6.75 5.17
CA TYR A 72 4.70 -6.16 5.36
C TYR A 72 4.62 -4.98 6.33
N ILE A 73 3.71 -4.05 6.07
CA ILE A 73 3.54 -2.82 6.88
C ILE A 73 3.05 -3.14 8.30
N GLU A 74 2.15 -4.13 8.45
CA GLU A 74 1.65 -4.55 9.77
C GLU A 74 2.72 -5.22 10.65
N ASN A 75 3.86 -5.65 10.07
CA ASN A 75 4.97 -6.27 10.79
C ASN A 75 6.13 -5.31 11.09
N LEU A 76 5.99 -4.00 10.80
CA LEU A 76 6.95 -2.95 11.16
C LEU A 76 6.75 -2.49 12.62
#